data_AF-A0A554LSH3-F1
#
_entry.id   AF-A0A554LSH3-F1
#
_cell.length_a   1.000
_cell.length_b   1.000
_cell.length_c   1.000
_cell.angle_alpha   90.00
_cell.angle_beta   90.00
_cell.angle_gamma   90.00
#
_symmetry.space_group_name_H-M   'P 1'
#
loop_
_entity.id
_entity.type
_entity.pdbx_description
1 polymer ?
#
loop_
_entity_poly.entity_id
_entity_poly.type
_entity_poly.pdbx_seq_one_letter_code
_entity_poly.pdbx_strand_id
1 'polypeptide(L)'
;YQCGDNCTYPLEDLGPGAVFFRKCDIKPGDKGEVTISWHVTSNEAWGRLKIADIVDKEYKCTEPEAEYPDPTCGADDIGLGLGEMSQYLKFTMWMDEGSVAGWQCGTVQGGCLADRKEGNNIFDASTFDSMITDADGASVDELVSGIPLPGKLQPNTTYYVGLEWNLPFSTPNIVQTDSLAASIVMEVVQSRNNPNPWTP
;
A
#
# COMPACT_ATOMS: atom_id res chain seq x y z
N TYR A 1 14.51 5.05 5.80
CA TYR A 1 14.29 5.28 7.25
C TYR A 1 13.64 3.99 7.70
N GLN A 2 14.42 3.07 8.27
CA GLN A 2 13.85 1.91 8.95
C GLN A 2 13.66 2.38 10.38
N CYS A 3 12.41 2.53 10.78
CA CYS A 3 12.12 2.85 12.17
C CYS A 3 12.18 1.54 12.98
N GLY A 4 12.70 1.62 14.22
CA GLY A 4 12.89 0.47 15.11
C GLY A 4 11.60 0.01 15.79
N ASP A 5 11.71 -0.70 16.92
CA ASP A 5 10.60 -1.45 17.55
C ASP A 5 9.37 -0.65 18.05
N ASN A 6 9.30 0.67 17.86
CA ASN A 6 8.16 1.51 18.25
C ASN A 6 7.90 2.63 17.22
N CYS A 7 7.36 2.25 16.06
CA CYS A 7 6.99 3.18 14.99
C CYS A 7 5.56 3.66 15.12
N THR A 8 5.29 4.47 16.13
CA THR A 8 4.05 5.25 16.20
C THR A 8 4.33 6.69 15.79
N TYR A 9 3.82 7.05 14.61
CA TYR A 9 3.74 8.47 14.23
C TYR A 9 2.61 9.12 15.04
N PRO A 10 2.81 10.36 15.55
CA PRO A 10 1.71 11.11 16.13
C PRO A 10 0.62 11.39 15.08
N LEU A 11 -0.62 11.59 15.53
CA LEU A 11 -1.72 11.99 14.65
C LEU A 11 -1.36 13.30 13.95
N GLU A 12 -1.26 13.26 12.63
CA GLU A 12 -0.95 14.42 11.79
C GLU A 12 -1.72 14.31 10.47
N ASP A 13 -2.08 15.46 9.91
CA ASP A 13 -2.58 15.52 8.53
C ASP A 13 -1.43 15.20 7.58
N LEU A 14 -1.63 14.21 6.71
CA LEU A 14 -0.60 13.78 5.77
C LEU A 14 -0.30 14.90 4.76
N GLY A 15 0.87 15.50 4.90
CA GLY A 15 1.40 16.50 3.96
C GLY A 15 2.32 15.89 2.89
N PRO A 16 2.60 16.64 1.81
CA PRO A 16 3.61 16.25 0.83
C PRO A 16 4.96 16.00 1.51
N GLY A 17 5.54 14.81 1.33
CA GLY A 17 6.82 14.41 1.91
C GLY A 17 6.74 13.54 3.17
N ALA A 18 5.55 13.16 3.63
CA ALA A 18 5.41 12.09 4.61
C ALA A 18 5.92 10.75 4.03
N VAL A 19 6.91 10.14 4.67
CA VAL A 19 7.53 8.88 4.22
C VAL A 19 7.13 7.74 5.15
N PHE A 20 6.25 6.87 4.67
CA PHE A 20 5.78 5.70 5.43
C PHE A 20 6.83 4.60 5.49
N PHE A 21 7.53 4.34 4.39
CA PHE A 21 8.67 3.45 4.35
C PHE A 21 9.69 3.93 3.32
N ARG A 22 10.97 3.73 3.63
CA ARG A 22 12.07 3.92 2.68
C ARG A 22 13.08 2.83 2.92
N LYS A 23 13.11 1.86 2.01
CA LYS A 23 14.04 0.75 1.99
C LYS A 23 15.10 1.00 0.92
N CYS A 24 16.32 0.62 1.24
CA CYS A 24 17.41 0.52 0.27
C CYS A 24 17.73 -0.97 0.13
N ASP A 25 18.21 -1.39 -1.04
CA ASP A 25 18.62 -2.78 -1.30
C ASP A 25 17.47 -3.77 -1.07
N ILE A 26 16.40 -3.62 -1.88
CA ILE A 26 15.28 -4.58 -1.94
C ILE A 26 15.71 -5.74 -2.84
N LYS A 27 15.54 -6.97 -2.36
CA LYS A 27 15.89 -8.20 -3.09
C LYS A 27 14.67 -9.11 -3.29
N PRO A 28 14.68 -9.97 -4.32
CA PRO A 28 13.66 -11.01 -4.46
C PRO A 28 13.51 -11.81 -3.15
N GLY A 29 12.28 -11.88 -2.65
CA GLY A 29 11.93 -12.46 -1.35
C GLY A 29 11.73 -11.44 -0.22
N ASP A 30 12.18 -10.20 -0.38
CA ASP A 30 11.96 -9.15 0.61
C ASP A 30 10.49 -8.72 0.63
N LYS A 31 10.05 -8.38 1.84
CA LYS A 31 8.74 -7.80 2.08
C LYS A 31 8.80 -6.76 3.20
N GLY A 32 7.78 -5.93 3.28
CA GLY A 32 7.59 -4.99 4.36
C GLY A 32 6.13 -4.61 4.49
N GLU A 33 5.73 -4.19 5.69
CA GLU A 33 4.36 -3.80 5.98
C GLU A 33 4.31 -2.45 6.69
N VAL A 34 3.18 -1.77 6.54
CA VAL A 34 2.83 -0.57 7.28
C VAL A 34 1.33 -0.55 7.54
N THR A 35 0.92 -0.16 8.74
CA THR A 35 -0.47 0.11 9.08
C THR A 35 -0.67 1.60 9.31
N ILE A 36 -1.70 2.16 8.69
CA ILE A 36 -2.03 3.58 8.77
C ILE A 36 -3.41 3.74 9.39
N SER A 37 -3.50 4.56 10.43
CA SER A 37 -4.78 4.93 11.03
C SER A 37 -5.41 6.10 10.29
N TRP A 38 -6.66 5.96 9.86
CA TRP A 38 -7.44 6.96 9.16
C TRP A 38 -8.62 7.40 10.03
N HIS A 39 -8.67 8.68 10.37
CA HIS A 39 -9.68 9.26 11.26
C HIS A 39 -10.75 10.00 10.46
N VAL A 40 -12.00 9.54 10.53
CA VAL A 40 -13.14 10.24 9.94
C VAL A 40 -13.88 10.99 11.05
N THR A 41 -13.68 12.31 11.11
CA THR A 41 -14.25 13.19 12.17
C THR A 41 -15.55 13.86 11.76
N SER A 42 -15.94 13.75 10.49
CA SER A 42 -17.08 14.46 9.92
C SER A 42 -18.16 13.48 9.44
N ASN A 43 -18.93 13.85 8.41
CA ASN A 43 -20.03 13.03 7.90
C ASN A 43 -19.55 11.68 7.33
N GLU A 44 -20.50 10.76 7.15
CA GLU A 44 -20.29 9.52 6.40
C GLU A 44 -19.65 9.80 5.03
N ALA A 45 -18.68 8.98 4.65
CA ALA A 45 -17.87 9.18 3.46
C ALA A 45 -17.56 7.86 2.75
N TRP A 46 -17.24 7.96 1.47
CA TRP A 46 -16.62 6.91 0.69
C TRP A 46 -15.11 7.02 0.80
N GLY A 47 -14.43 5.88 0.88
CA GLY A 47 -12.97 5.81 0.82
C GLY A 47 -12.49 5.08 -0.43
N ARG A 48 -11.36 5.50 -0.97
CA ARG A 48 -10.60 4.81 -2.02
C ARG A 48 -9.11 4.91 -1.72
N LEU A 49 -8.37 3.83 -1.92
CA LEU A 49 -6.91 3.80 -1.84
C LEU A 49 -6.32 3.71 -3.24
N LYS A 50 -5.26 4.45 -3.52
CA LYS A 50 -4.53 4.34 -4.79
C LYS A 50 -3.04 4.58 -4.61
N ILE A 51 -2.26 4.14 -5.59
CA ILE A 51 -0.88 4.56 -5.75
C ILE A 51 -0.82 5.71 -6.77
N ALA A 52 0.00 6.72 -6.49
CA ALA A 52 0.20 7.88 -7.35
C ALA A 52 1.68 8.32 -7.34
N ASP A 53 2.01 9.35 -8.13
CA ASP A 53 3.34 9.97 -8.20
C ASP A 53 4.48 8.96 -8.40
N ILE A 54 4.24 7.97 -9.27
CA ILE A 54 5.16 6.87 -9.52
C ILE A 54 6.38 7.41 -10.27
N VAL A 55 7.54 7.19 -9.68
CA VAL A 55 8.85 7.44 -10.27
C VAL A 55 9.57 6.11 -10.25
N ASP A 56 9.49 5.40 -11.38
CA ASP A 56 10.26 4.19 -11.63
C ASP A 56 11.51 4.56 -12.43
N LYS A 57 12.69 4.19 -11.97
CA LYS A 57 13.94 4.69 -12.52
C LYS A 57 15.01 3.61 -12.58
N GLU A 58 15.51 3.45 -13.79
CA GLU A 58 16.70 2.69 -14.10
C GLU A 58 17.97 3.54 -13.86
N TYR A 59 19.01 2.91 -13.31
CA TYR A 59 20.28 3.57 -13.03
C TYR A 59 21.42 3.09 -13.90
N LYS A 60 21.63 1.78 -14.08
CA LYS A 60 22.55 1.12 -15.03
C LYS A 60 22.34 -0.39 -15.03
N CYS A 61 22.29 -0.98 -16.22
CA CYS A 61 22.32 -2.43 -16.36
C CYS A 61 23.66 -3.01 -15.95
N THR A 62 23.68 -3.70 -14.82
CA THR A 62 24.85 -4.47 -14.39
C THR A 62 24.90 -5.84 -15.08
N GLU A 63 26.06 -6.49 -15.15
CA GLU A 63 26.20 -7.85 -15.71
C GLU A 63 25.05 -8.83 -15.33
N PRO A 64 24.66 -9.00 -14.05
CA PRO A 64 23.57 -9.92 -13.70
C PRO A 64 22.19 -9.57 -14.26
N GLU A 65 21.96 -8.30 -14.59
CA GLU A 65 20.72 -7.77 -15.17
C GLU A 65 20.78 -7.85 -16.71
N ALA A 66 21.93 -7.50 -17.29
CA ALA A 66 22.22 -7.61 -18.72
C ALA A 66 22.24 -9.06 -19.24
N GLU A 67 22.42 -10.05 -18.36
CA GLU A 67 22.24 -11.47 -18.67
C GLU A 67 20.76 -11.86 -18.86
N TYR A 68 19.82 -11.02 -18.43
CA TYR A 68 18.38 -11.19 -18.64
C TYR A 68 17.91 -10.43 -19.91
N PRO A 69 16.90 -10.92 -20.65
CA PRO A 69 16.36 -10.19 -21.80
C PRO A 69 15.65 -8.91 -21.37
N ASP A 70 16.39 -7.81 -21.37
CA ASP A 70 15.90 -6.49 -21.01
C ASP A 70 16.05 -5.51 -22.20
N PRO A 71 14.94 -4.98 -22.73
CA PRO A 71 14.98 -4.00 -23.82
C PRO A 71 15.45 -2.60 -23.40
N THR A 72 15.51 -2.29 -22.10
CA THR A 72 15.95 -0.98 -21.57
C THR A 72 17.48 -0.93 -21.36
N CYS A 73 18.14 -2.10 -21.31
CA CYS A 73 19.59 -2.20 -21.21
C CYS A 73 20.37 -1.72 -22.45
N GLY A 74 21.21 -0.69 -22.27
CA GLY A 74 22.02 -0.06 -23.32
C GLY A 74 22.81 1.17 -22.86
N ALA A 75 23.39 1.94 -23.79
CA ALA A 75 24.19 3.14 -23.46
C ALA A 75 23.36 4.33 -22.94
N ASP A 76 22.04 4.25 -23.09
CA ASP A 76 21.03 5.22 -22.63
C ASP A 76 20.09 4.59 -21.57
N ASP A 77 20.54 3.53 -20.89
CA ASP A 77 19.78 2.77 -19.87
C ASP A 77 19.32 3.64 -18.69
N ILE A 78 20.04 4.72 -18.39
CA ILE A 78 19.71 5.61 -17.29
C ILE A 78 18.50 6.50 -17.62
N GLY A 79 17.37 6.30 -16.96
CA GLY A 79 16.20 7.14 -17.22
C GLY A 79 15.01 6.96 -16.28
N LEU A 80 14.19 8.01 -16.22
CA LEU A 80 12.87 7.94 -15.58
C LEU A 80 11.90 7.20 -16.51
N GLY A 81 11.12 6.29 -15.94
CA GLY A 81 10.16 5.44 -16.64
C GLY A 81 10.81 4.28 -17.41
N LEU A 82 12.09 4.02 -17.19
CA LEU A 82 12.82 2.91 -17.80
C LEU A 82 13.05 1.73 -16.84
N GLY A 83 12.69 1.87 -15.56
CA GLY A 83 12.79 0.78 -14.60
C GLY A 83 11.62 -0.19 -14.67
N GLU A 84 11.85 -1.40 -14.17
CA GLU A 84 10.92 -2.53 -14.15
C GLU A 84 10.38 -2.82 -12.75
N MET A 85 10.92 -2.19 -11.71
CA MET A 85 10.56 -2.45 -10.33
C MET A 85 9.05 -2.31 -10.06
N SER A 86 8.35 -1.36 -10.69
CA SER A 86 6.89 -1.19 -10.55
C SER A 86 6.06 -2.38 -11.05
N GLN A 87 6.60 -3.18 -11.98
CA GLN A 87 5.90 -4.32 -12.58
C GLN A 87 5.96 -5.55 -11.65
N TYR A 88 7.07 -5.69 -10.92
CA TYR A 88 7.36 -6.84 -10.08
C TYR A 88 7.04 -6.63 -8.61
N LEU A 89 7.11 -5.39 -8.10
CA LEU A 89 6.73 -5.10 -6.72
C LEU A 89 5.22 -5.29 -6.58
N LYS A 90 4.83 -6.21 -5.70
CA LYS A 90 3.44 -6.55 -5.42
C LYS A 90 3.02 -5.91 -4.11
N PHE A 91 1.76 -5.50 -4.05
CA PHE A 91 1.16 -4.87 -2.90
C PHE A 91 -0.06 -5.68 -2.48
N THR A 92 -0.29 -5.75 -1.18
CA THR A 92 -1.51 -6.29 -0.57
C THR A 92 -2.05 -5.26 0.41
N MET A 93 -3.32 -4.86 0.25
CA MET A 93 -3.98 -3.88 1.12
C MET A 93 -5.17 -4.49 1.85
N TRP A 94 -5.36 -4.06 3.10
CA TRP A 94 -6.43 -4.60 3.94
C TRP A 94 -6.98 -3.63 4.97
N MET A 95 -8.18 -3.96 5.45
CA MET A 95 -8.73 -3.37 6.66
C MET A 95 -8.24 -4.20 7.86
N ASP A 96 -7.45 -3.60 8.73
CA ASP A 96 -6.90 -4.23 9.94
C ASP A 96 -7.90 -4.17 11.13
N GLU A 97 -9.20 -4.09 10.82
CA GLU A 97 -10.32 -3.87 11.77
C GLU A 97 -11.30 -5.04 11.85
N GLY A 98 -10.86 -6.23 11.44
CA GLY A 98 -11.67 -7.45 11.50
C GLY A 98 -12.82 -7.49 10.50
N SER A 99 -13.58 -8.60 10.47
CA SER A 99 -14.44 -9.00 9.34
C SER A 99 -15.85 -8.39 9.28
N VAL A 100 -16.06 -7.23 9.91
CA VAL A 100 -17.21 -6.29 9.81
C VAL A 100 -18.62 -6.89 9.63
N ALA A 101 -19.47 -6.74 10.66
CA ALA A 101 -20.82 -6.19 10.44
C ALA A 101 -21.00 -4.88 11.22
N GLY A 102 -20.39 -3.80 10.71
CA GLY A 102 -20.54 -2.42 11.19
C GLY A 102 -19.25 -1.71 11.66
N TRP A 103 -18.07 -2.34 11.52
CA TRP A 103 -16.72 -1.83 11.87
C TRP A 103 -16.39 -1.98 13.37
N GLN A 104 -16.29 -3.22 13.87
CA GLN A 104 -16.51 -3.52 15.28
C GLN A 104 -15.24 -3.81 16.10
N CYS A 105 -14.60 -2.74 16.57
CA CYS A 105 -14.12 -2.57 17.95
C CYS A 105 -13.78 -1.09 18.18
N GLY A 106 -14.79 -0.25 18.44
CA GLY A 106 -14.61 1.21 18.46
C GLY A 106 -13.36 1.68 19.22
N THR A 107 -12.42 2.36 18.54
CA THR A 107 -11.18 3.03 18.99
C THR A 107 -10.22 2.28 19.95
N VAL A 108 -10.60 1.20 20.62
CA VAL A 108 -9.75 0.48 21.57
C VAL A 108 -9.05 -0.66 20.85
N GLN A 109 -7.83 -0.36 20.40
CA GLN A 109 -6.91 -1.29 19.73
C GLN A 109 -6.70 -2.57 20.56
N GLY A 110 -6.84 -3.75 19.93
CA GLY A 110 -6.54 -5.07 20.54
C GLY A 110 -7.58 -5.62 21.55
N GLY A 111 -8.78 -5.02 21.62
CA GLY A 111 -9.80 -5.34 22.62
C GLY A 111 -10.83 -6.42 22.25
N CYS A 112 -10.82 -6.94 21.02
CA CYS A 112 -11.85 -7.87 20.57
C CYS A 112 -11.63 -9.29 21.11
N LEU A 113 -12.63 -9.86 21.79
CA LEU A 113 -12.59 -11.28 22.17
C LEU A 113 -12.87 -12.22 21.00
N ALA A 114 -13.55 -11.72 19.94
CA ALA A 114 -13.89 -12.51 18.76
C ALA A 114 -12.70 -12.64 17.80
N ASP A 115 -11.90 -11.58 17.65
CA ASP A 115 -10.66 -11.59 16.87
C ASP A 115 -9.52 -10.90 17.65
N ARG A 116 -8.74 -11.70 18.39
CA ARG A 116 -7.65 -11.17 19.23
C ARG A 116 -6.48 -10.59 18.44
N LYS A 117 -6.45 -10.81 17.12
CA LYS A 117 -5.40 -10.30 16.23
C LYS A 117 -5.86 -9.05 15.47
N GLU A 118 -7.12 -8.65 15.62
CA GLU A 118 -7.65 -7.39 15.08
C GLU A 118 -6.91 -6.16 15.63
N GLY A 119 -6.49 -5.25 14.74
CA GLY A 119 -5.80 -4.01 15.07
C GLY A 119 -4.41 -4.23 15.67
N ASN A 120 -3.79 -5.40 15.47
CA ASN A 120 -2.45 -5.70 15.93
C ASN A 120 -1.35 -5.08 15.05
N ASN A 121 -1.72 -4.41 13.95
CA ASN A 121 -0.83 -3.82 12.96
C ASN A 121 0.07 -4.84 12.24
N ILE A 122 -0.36 -6.10 12.10
CA ILE A 122 0.40 -7.19 11.48
C ILE A 122 -0.46 -7.84 10.41
N PHE A 123 0.12 -8.09 9.23
CA PHE A 123 -0.55 -8.87 8.20
C PHE A 123 -0.69 -10.35 8.62
N ASP A 124 -1.87 -10.74 9.09
CA ASP A 124 -2.19 -12.12 9.45
C ASP A 124 -2.95 -12.83 8.30
N ALA A 125 -2.23 -13.39 7.32
CA ALA A 125 -2.81 -14.07 6.16
C ALA A 125 -3.82 -15.20 6.48
N SER A 126 -3.78 -15.77 7.69
CA SER A 126 -4.69 -16.85 8.14
C SER A 126 -5.98 -16.38 8.80
N THR A 127 -6.06 -15.11 9.22
CA THR A 127 -7.26 -14.50 9.84
C THR A 127 -7.90 -13.47 8.92
N PHE A 128 -7.42 -13.44 7.68
CA PHE A 128 -7.76 -12.44 6.70
C PHE A 128 -9.10 -12.79 6.03
N ASP A 129 -10.16 -12.06 6.38
CA ASP A 129 -11.54 -12.41 5.94
C ASP A 129 -12.09 -11.44 4.88
N SER A 130 -11.57 -10.20 4.77
CA SER A 130 -12.04 -9.23 3.75
C SER A 130 -10.89 -8.43 3.16
N MET A 131 -10.54 -8.74 1.92
CA MET A 131 -9.57 -7.95 1.18
C MET A 131 -10.25 -6.67 0.74
N ILE A 132 -9.46 -5.63 0.55
CA ILE A 132 -9.71 -4.79 -0.61
C ILE A 132 -9.40 -5.73 -1.80
N THR A 133 -10.39 -6.51 -2.26
CA THR A 133 -10.20 -7.76 -3.04
C THR A 133 -9.34 -7.61 -4.28
N ASP A 134 -9.34 -6.42 -4.85
CA ASP A 134 -8.59 -6.11 -6.06
C ASP A 134 -7.13 -5.74 -5.77
N ALA A 135 -6.73 -5.74 -4.49
CA ALA A 135 -5.39 -5.40 -4.04
C ALA A 135 -4.53 -6.62 -3.70
N ASP A 136 -4.98 -7.88 -3.85
CA ASP A 136 -4.16 -9.05 -3.49
C ASP A 136 -2.99 -9.25 -4.45
N GLY A 137 -1.77 -8.96 -3.99
CA GLY A 137 -0.60 -9.07 -4.84
C GLY A 137 -0.68 -8.19 -6.10
N ALA A 138 -1.39 -7.07 -6.01
CA ALA A 138 -1.57 -6.13 -7.11
C ALA A 138 -0.25 -5.46 -7.46
N SER A 139 -0.01 -5.26 -8.76
CA SER A 139 1.06 -4.40 -9.26
C SER A 139 0.79 -2.93 -8.98
N VAL A 140 1.83 -2.10 -9.11
CA VAL A 140 1.70 -0.65 -9.02
C VAL A 140 0.66 -0.11 -10.01
N ASP A 141 0.68 -0.59 -11.25
CA ASP A 141 -0.22 -0.14 -12.32
C ASP A 141 -1.70 -0.42 -12.02
N GLU A 142 -1.99 -1.59 -11.45
CA GLU A 142 -3.36 -1.97 -11.05
C GLU A 142 -3.90 -1.00 -9.97
N LEU A 143 -3.03 -0.51 -9.10
CA LEU A 143 -3.38 0.38 -8.00
C LEU A 143 -3.50 1.87 -8.39
N VAL A 144 -3.11 2.28 -9.60
CA VAL A 144 -3.22 3.69 -10.06
C VAL A 144 -4.67 4.13 -10.19
N SER A 145 -5.54 3.23 -10.64
CA SER A 145 -6.98 3.46 -10.80
C SER A 145 -7.69 3.69 -9.45
N GLY A 146 -7.12 3.12 -8.40
CA GLY A 146 -7.60 3.17 -7.04
C GLY A 146 -8.70 2.16 -6.75
N ILE A 147 -8.63 1.55 -5.58
CA ILE A 147 -9.58 0.53 -5.15
C ILE A 147 -10.50 1.11 -4.06
N PRO A 148 -11.82 1.15 -4.31
CA PRO A 148 -12.79 1.58 -3.32
C PRO A 148 -12.77 0.68 -2.08
N LEU A 149 -12.98 1.28 -0.91
CA LEU A 149 -13.24 0.51 0.30
C LEU A 149 -14.60 -0.21 0.19
N PRO A 150 -14.74 -1.39 0.82
CA PRO A 150 -15.94 -2.23 0.69
C PRO A 150 -17.22 -1.61 1.27
N GLY A 151 -17.10 -0.53 2.05
CA GLY A 151 -18.22 0.15 2.65
C GLY A 151 -17.94 1.62 2.93
N LYS A 152 -18.97 2.31 3.42
CA LYS A 152 -18.86 3.72 3.81
C LYS A 152 -18.19 3.85 5.16
N LEU A 153 -17.24 4.79 5.21
CA LEU A 153 -16.61 5.25 6.43
C LEU A 153 -17.62 6.02 7.28
N GLN A 154 -17.68 5.67 8.54
CA GLN A 154 -18.61 6.19 9.53
C GLN A 154 -18.01 7.42 10.25
N PRO A 155 -18.88 8.35 10.67
CA PRO A 155 -18.47 9.52 11.44
C PRO A 155 -17.88 9.12 12.81
N ASN A 156 -16.87 9.84 13.26
CA ASN A 156 -16.17 9.67 14.54
C ASN A 156 -15.56 8.28 14.73
N THR A 157 -15.04 7.70 13.65
CA THR A 157 -14.42 6.38 13.66
C THR A 157 -12.97 6.48 13.17
N THR A 158 -12.08 5.78 13.86
CA THR A 158 -10.72 5.50 13.41
C THR A 158 -10.75 4.17 12.66
N TYR A 159 -10.16 4.17 11.47
CA TYR A 159 -9.99 3.05 10.57
C TYR A 159 -8.52 2.63 10.54
N TYR A 160 -8.19 1.34 10.62
CA TYR A 160 -6.82 0.86 10.38
C TYR A 160 -6.71 0.20 9.01
N VAL A 161 -5.83 0.73 8.17
CA VAL A 161 -5.56 0.21 6.83
C VAL A 161 -4.13 -0.30 6.78
N GLY A 162 -3.97 -1.59 6.53
CA GLY A 162 -2.68 -2.22 6.33
C GLY A 162 -2.28 -2.24 4.86
N LEU A 163 -0.97 -2.13 4.62
CA LEU A 163 -0.33 -2.30 3.34
C LEU A 163 0.94 -3.14 3.52
N GLU A 164 1.02 -4.25 2.78
CA GLU A 164 2.23 -5.06 2.62
C GLU A 164 2.72 -4.83 1.20
N TRP A 165 4.04 -4.72 1.04
CA TRP A 165 4.69 -4.87 -0.24
C TRP A 165 5.59 -6.10 -0.18
N ASN A 166 5.69 -6.82 -1.29
CA ASN A 166 6.63 -7.92 -1.44
C ASN A 166 7.23 -7.92 -2.84
N LEU A 167 8.51 -8.28 -2.93
CA LEU A 167 9.15 -8.62 -4.19
C LEU A 167 9.19 -10.15 -4.28
N PRO A 168 8.44 -10.79 -5.19
CA PRO A 168 8.41 -12.25 -5.29
C PRO A 168 9.81 -12.88 -5.48
N PHE A 169 10.04 -14.07 -4.92
CA PHE A 169 11.29 -14.83 -5.15
C PHE A 169 11.52 -15.18 -6.63
N SER A 170 10.44 -15.22 -7.42
CA SER A 170 10.49 -15.48 -8.86
C SER A 170 10.87 -14.25 -9.69
N THR A 171 11.05 -13.08 -9.06
CA THR A 171 11.46 -11.86 -9.76
C THR A 171 12.87 -12.05 -10.34
N PRO A 172 13.05 -11.87 -11.66
CA PRO A 172 14.37 -11.98 -12.29
C PRO A 172 15.27 -10.80 -11.91
N ASN A 173 16.54 -10.87 -12.28
CA ASN A 173 17.51 -9.80 -12.02
C ASN A 173 17.23 -8.49 -12.77
N ILE A 174 16.17 -8.42 -13.59
CA ILE A 174 15.80 -7.23 -14.36
C ILE A 174 15.53 -6.02 -13.46
N VAL A 175 15.10 -6.22 -12.22
CA VAL A 175 14.84 -5.12 -11.26
C VAL A 175 16.09 -4.69 -10.48
N GLN A 176 17.28 -5.10 -10.92
CA GLN A 176 18.52 -4.81 -10.20
C GLN A 176 18.98 -3.38 -10.49
N THR A 177 19.51 -2.69 -9.49
CA THR A 177 19.95 -1.26 -9.58
C THR A 177 18.85 -0.22 -9.74
N ASP A 178 17.70 -0.68 -10.22
CA ASP A 178 16.42 -0.04 -10.29
C ASP A 178 15.95 0.63 -9.00
N SER A 179 15.09 1.63 -9.15
CA SER A 179 14.51 2.34 -8.00
C SER A 179 13.08 2.80 -8.26
N LEU A 180 12.22 2.52 -7.28
CA LEU A 180 10.83 2.95 -7.29
C LEU A 180 10.53 3.91 -6.13
N ALA A 181 9.87 5.02 -6.44
CA ALA A 181 9.21 5.88 -5.47
C ALA A 181 7.75 6.09 -5.87
N ALA A 182 6.83 6.07 -4.91
CA ALA A 182 5.42 6.31 -5.14
C ALA A 182 4.72 6.86 -3.89
N SER A 183 3.59 7.51 -4.08
CA SER A 183 2.70 8.01 -3.03
C SER A 183 1.54 7.05 -2.80
N ILE A 184 1.25 6.73 -1.53
CA ILE A 184 -0.04 6.13 -1.14
C ILE A 184 -1.03 7.27 -0.95
N VAL A 185 -2.14 7.24 -1.69
CA VAL A 185 -3.18 8.27 -1.62
C VAL A 185 -4.46 7.68 -1.05
N MET A 186 -4.98 8.35 -0.03
CA MET A 186 -6.29 8.05 0.57
C MET A 186 -7.27 9.12 0.13
N GLU A 187 -8.27 8.73 -0.65
CA GLU A 187 -9.29 9.64 -1.15
C GLU A 187 -10.58 9.47 -0.35
N VAL A 188 -11.12 10.60 0.09
CA VAL A 188 -12.31 10.67 0.95
C VAL A 188 -13.35 11.55 0.29
N VAL A 189 -14.55 11.02 0.06
CA VAL A 189 -15.66 11.79 -0.54
C VAL A 189 -16.90 11.65 0.32
N GLN A 190 -17.47 12.77 0.78
CA GLN A 190 -18.71 12.76 1.57
C GLN A 190 -19.83 12.01 0.84
N SER A 191 -20.48 11.05 1.52
CA SER A 191 -21.50 10.18 0.90
C SER A 191 -22.82 10.89 0.60
N ARG A 192 -23.22 11.86 1.44
CA ARG A 192 -24.55 12.52 1.38
C ARG A 192 -24.90 13.10 0.01
N ASN A 193 -23.94 13.77 -0.62
CA ASN A 193 -24.14 14.48 -1.88
C ASN A 193 -23.49 13.74 -3.07
N ASN A 194 -22.83 12.61 -2.82
CA ASN A 194 -22.07 11.86 -3.83
C ASN A 194 -22.44 10.37 -3.72
N PRO A 195 -23.61 9.94 -4.22
CA PRO A 195 -24.06 8.55 -4.09
C PRO A 195 -23.17 7.58 -4.88
N ASN A 196 -22.56 8.03 -5.98
CA ASN A 196 -21.63 7.25 -6.81
C ASN A 196 -20.33 8.06 -7.01
N PRO A 197 -19.42 8.08 -6.03
CA PRO A 197 -18.23 8.95 -6.05
C PRO A 197 -17.17 8.54 -7.07
N TRP A 198 -17.22 7.28 -7.54
CA TRP A 198 -16.15 6.66 -8.35
C TRP A 198 -16.60 6.31 -9.77
N THR A 199 -17.86 6.58 -10.12
CA THR A 199 -18.35 6.42 -11.49
C THR A 199 -18.00 7.68 -12.31
N PRO A 200 -17.42 7.55 -13.52
CA PRO A 200 -17.24 8.67 -14.44
C PRO A 200 -18.54 9.40 -14.80
#